data_AF-A0A8X7TX72-F1
#
_entry.id   AF-A0A8X7TX72-F1
#
_cell.length_a   1.000
_cell.length_b   1.000
_cell.length_c   1.000
_cell.angle_alpha   90.00
_cell.angle_beta   90.00
_cell.angle_gamma   90.00
#
_symmetry.space_group_name_H-M   'P 1'
#
loop_
_entity.id
_entity.type
_entity.pdbx_description
1 polymer ?
#
loop_
_entity_poly.entity_id
_entity_poly.type
_entity_poly.pdbx_seq_one_letter_code
_entity_poly.pdbx_strand_id
1 'polypeptide(L)'
;MVWDLIIAIASLPNHRTMVGITPATQKTYPPQPEVEFGFPQTCYCGVRRKLATSRTVNDPGRRYYTQDEASQKEYDWVSNCVYANYKIPTKCIYGGAITVEADDRGRNYYVCKDFKNDGLHIRHDCLTALEEELDCLSSQYAEEVSLRRELQFELAQMREEIKELKQLIMVDR
;
A
#
# COMPACT_ATOMS: atom_id res chain seq x y z
N MET A 1 19.02 -46.50 2.01
CA MET A 1 19.45 -45.64 3.16
C MET A 1 19.48 -44.13 2.85
N VAL A 2 19.32 -43.67 1.59
CA VAL A 2 19.00 -42.25 1.29
C VAL A 2 17.89 -42.15 0.22
N TRP A 3 17.81 -43.15 -0.65
CA TRP A 3 16.77 -43.24 -1.69
C TRP A 3 15.38 -43.66 -1.17
N ASP A 4 15.30 -44.35 -0.03
CA ASP A 4 14.02 -44.81 0.54
C ASP A 4 13.24 -43.67 1.24
N LEU A 5 13.90 -42.55 1.56
CA LEU A 5 13.26 -41.40 2.21
C LEU A 5 12.58 -40.46 1.20
N ILE A 6 12.98 -40.50 -0.08
CA ILE A 6 12.41 -39.64 -1.14
C ILE A 6 11.04 -40.17 -1.59
N ILE A 7 10.83 -41.49 -1.57
CA ILE A 7 9.56 -42.11 -2.00
C ILE A 7 8.44 -41.88 -0.96
N ALA A 8 8.78 -41.71 0.33
CA ALA A 8 7.79 -41.52 1.39
C ALA A 8 7.12 -40.12 1.40
N ILE A 9 7.76 -39.10 0.83
CA ILE A 9 7.16 -37.75 0.73
C ILE A 9 6.11 -37.67 -0.39
N ALA A 10 6.19 -38.56 -1.39
CA ALA A 10 5.27 -38.59 -2.53
C ALA A 10 3.90 -39.24 -2.24
N SER A 11 3.68 -39.78 -1.03
CA SER A 11 2.44 -40.50 -0.67
C SER A 11 1.62 -39.86 0.44
N LEU A 12 1.90 -38.61 0.84
CA LEU A 12 1.01 -37.88 1.74
C LEU A 12 -0.11 -37.19 0.94
N PRO A 13 -1.39 -37.45 1.26
CA PRO A 13 -2.52 -36.84 0.56
C PRO A 13 -2.55 -35.34 0.81
N ASN A 14 -2.47 -34.58 -0.28
CA ASN A 14 -2.75 -33.14 -0.33
C ASN A 14 -4.20 -32.89 0.12
N HIS A 15 -4.41 -32.51 1.38
CA HIS A 15 -5.65 -31.85 1.78
C HIS A 15 -5.59 -30.37 1.38
N ARG A 16 -5.54 -30.13 0.06
CA ARG A 16 -5.79 -28.83 -0.54
C ARG A 16 -7.20 -28.86 -1.09
N THR A 17 -8.14 -28.45 -0.25
CA THR A 17 -9.53 -28.23 -0.62
C THR A 17 -9.57 -27.36 -1.87
N MET A 18 -10.25 -27.86 -2.89
CA MET A 18 -10.46 -27.16 -4.16
C MET A 18 -11.26 -25.88 -3.93
N VAL A 19 -10.64 -24.72 -4.15
CA VAL A 19 -11.36 -23.56 -4.65
C VAL A 19 -11.02 -23.51 -6.13
N GLY A 20 -11.98 -23.88 -6.96
CA GLY A 20 -11.85 -23.84 -8.41
C GLY A 20 -11.48 -22.44 -8.85
N ILE A 21 -10.31 -22.31 -9.48
CA ILE A 21 -9.98 -21.14 -10.29
C ILE A 21 -10.88 -21.26 -11.52
N THR A 22 -12.02 -20.56 -11.50
CA THR A 22 -12.74 -20.28 -12.73
C THR A 22 -11.82 -19.44 -13.63
N PRO A 23 -11.77 -19.70 -14.94
CA PRO A 23 -11.01 -18.86 -15.84
C PRO A 23 -11.52 -17.44 -15.69
N ALA A 24 -10.61 -16.48 -15.47
CA ALA A 24 -10.93 -15.07 -15.32
C ALA A 24 -11.88 -14.68 -16.46
N THR A 25 -13.14 -14.40 -16.11
CA THR A 25 -14.10 -13.85 -17.05
C THR A 25 -13.53 -12.51 -17.51
N GLN A 26 -13.02 -12.49 -18.73
CA GLN A 26 -12.62 -11.26 -19.38
C GLN A 26 -13.89 -10.40 -19.46
N LYS A 27 -13.96 -9.39 -18.58
CA LYS A 27 -15.09 -8.46 -18.54
C LYS A 27 -15.08 -7.69 -19.85
N THR A 28 -15.92 -8.10 -20.80
CA THR A 28 -16.21 -7.29 -21.98
C THR A 28 -17.11 -6.15 -21.52
N TYR A 29 -16.53 -4.98 -21.33
CA TYR A 29 -17.30 -3.78 -21.02
C TYR A 29 -18.05 -3.32 -22.27
N PRO A 30 -19.32 -2.92 -22.17
CA PRO A 30 -20.00 -2.28 -23.29
C PRO A 30 -19.19 -1.04 -23.69
N PRO A 31 -19.13 -0.70 -25.00
CA PRO A 31 -18.55 0.57 -25.42
C PRO A 31 -19.25 1.67 -24.62
N GLN A 32 -18.47 2.52 -23.95
CA GLN A 32 -19.02 3.60 -23.17
C GLN A 32 -19.95 4.39 -24.08
N PRO A 33 -21.18 4.75 -23.63
CA PRO A 33 -22.00 5.67 -24.41
C PRO A 33 -21.14 6.89 -24.71
N GLU A 34 -21.31 7.51 -25.88
CA GLU A 34 -20.64 8.78 -26.20
C GLU A 34 -21.10 9.79 -25.16
N VAL A 35 -20.35 9.86 -24.06
CA VAL A 35 -20.76 10.68 -22.95
C VAL A 35 -20.37 12.08 -23.37
N GLU A 36 -21.36 12.94 -23.60
CA GLU A 36 -21.21 14.37 -23.33
C GLU A 36 -21.02 14.60 -21.80
N PHE A 37 -20.18 13.79 -21.15
CA PHE A 37 -19.77 14.03 -19.77
C PHE A 37 -18.69 15.11 -19.84
N GLY A 38 -19.12 16.35 -19.66
CA GLY A 38 -18.22 17.36 -19.15
C GLY A 38 -17.52 16.84 -17.89
N PHE A 39 -16.25 17.22 -17.70
CA PHE A 39 -15.46 16.89 -16.51
C PHE A 39 -16.30 17.05 -15.23
N PRO A 40 -16.57 15.98 -14.47
CA PRO A 40 -17.47 16.05 -13.32
C PRO A 40 -16.91 17.01 -12.26
N GLN A 41 -17.52 18.19 -12.11
CA GLN A 41 -17.00 19.22 -11.20
C GLN A 41 -17.15 18.88 -9.70
N THR A 42 -17.90 17.82 -9.40
CA THR A 42 -18.22 17.35 -8.05
C THR A 42 -17.89 15.88 -7.90
N CYS A 43 -17.15 15.54 -6.85
CA CYS A 43 -16.88 14.17 -6.43
C CYS A 43 -18.18 13.46 -5.99
N TYR A 44 -18.23 12.12 -6.02
CA TYR A 44 -19.33 11.33 -5.43
C TYR A 44 -19.55 11.61 -3.93
N CYS A 45 -18.55 12.19 -3.27
CA CYS A 45 -18.56 12.71 -1.91
C CYS A 45 -19.23 14.10 -1.76
N GLY A 46 -19.69 14.72 -2.87
CA GLY A 46 -20.39 16.02 -2.87
C GLY A 46 -19.49 17.26 -2.91
N VAL A 47 -18.17 17.11 -2.78
CA VAL A 47 -17.22 18.23 -2.72
C VAL A 47 -16.77 18.66 -4.13
N ARG A 48 -16.65 19.99 -4.33
CA ARG A 48 -16.20 20.59 -5.59
C ARG A 48 -14.69 20.51 -5.72
N ARG A 49 -14.18 19.81 -6.74
CA ARG A 49 -12.72 19.71 -6.99
C ARG A 49 -12.22 20.89 -7.81
N LYS A 50 -10.99 21.36 -7.53
CA LYS A 50 -10.31 22.34 -8.37
C LYS A 50 -9.73 21.66 -9.61
N LEU A 51 -10.13 22.15 -10.78
CA LEU A 51 -9.63 21.71 -12.09
C LEU A 51 -8.54 22.68 -12.55
N ALA A 52 -7.32 22.20 -12.76
CA ALA A 52 -6.28 22.95 -13.47
C ALA A 52 -6.18 22.50 -14.92
N THR A 53 -5.49 23.32 -15.70
CA THR A 53 -5.21 23.06 -17.12
C THR A 53 -3.70 22.96 -17.28
N SER A 54 -3.23 21.85 -17.86
CA SER A 54 -1.84 21.63 -18.18
C SER A 54 -1.33 22.68 -19.16
N ARG A 55 -0.14 23.19 -18.88
CA ARG A 55 0.61 24.12 -19.73
C ARG A 55 1.87 23.46 -20.30
N THR A 56 1.99 22.14 -20.16
CA THR A 56 3.14 21.41 -20.71
C THR A 56 3.08 21.43 -22.24
N VAL A 57 4.24 21.37 -22.88
CA VAL A 57 4.34 21.34 -24.35
C VAL A 57 3.71 20.06 -24.92
N ASN A 58 3.75 18.97 -24.15
CA ASN A 58 3.25 17.67 -24.59
C ASN A 58 1.74 17.49 -24.40
N ASP A 59 1.13 18.21 -23.44
CA ASP A 59 -0.31 18.11 -23.14
C ASP A 59 -0.96 19.49 -22.88
N PRO A 60 -0.81 20.47 -23.79
CA PRO A 60 -1.37 21.80 -23.59
C PRO A 60 -2.90 21.70 -23.59
N GLY A 61 -3.55 22.29 -22.58
CA GLY A 61 -5.01 22.31 -22.49
C GLY A 61 -5.65 21.11 -21.79
N ARG A 62 -4.88 20.07 -21.45
CA ARG A 62 -5.41 18.91 -20.70
C ARG A 62 -5.85 19.34 -19.29
N ARG A 63 -7.13 19.13 -18.95
CA ARG A 63 -7.64 19.43 -17.60
C ARG A 63 -7.41 18.26 -16.65
N TYR A 64 -6.91 18.54 -15.44
CA TYR A 64 -6.72 17.56 -14.38
C TYR A 64 -7.15 18.13 -13.02
N TYR A 65 -7.56 17.27 -12.10
CA TYR A 65 -7.83 17.71 -10.73
C TYR A 65 -6.51 18.04 -10.04
N THR A 66 -6.42 19.23 -9.49
CA THR A 66 -5.33 19.57 -8.56
C THR A 66 -5.71 19.09 -7.18
N GLN A 67 -4.79 18.42 -6.51
CA GLN A 67 -4.86 18.21 -5.07
C GLN A 67 -4.59 19.57 -4.43
N ASP A 68 -5.66 20.29 -4.09
CA ASP A 68 -5.54 21.53 -3.34
C ASP A 68 -5.43 21.23 -1.84
N GLU A 69 -5.02 22.22 -1.03
CA GLU A 69 -4.91 22.03 0.42
C GLU A 69 -6.22 21.52 1.05
N ALA A 70 -7.38 21.87 0.49
CA ALA A 70 -8.66 21.36 0.96
C ALA A 70 -8.81 19.86 0.68
N SER A 71 -8.46 19.42 -0.53
CA SER A 71 -8.42 18.01 -0.92
C SER A 71 -7.41 17.19 -0.13
N GLN A 72 -6.24 17.76 0.18
CA GLN A 72 -5.23 17.11 1.01
C GLN A 72 -5.73 17.00 2.46
N LYS A 73 -6.30 18.08 3.01
CA LYS A 73 -6.92 18.07 4.35
C LYS A 73 -8.05 17.05 4.44
N GLU A 74 -8.86 16.89 3.38
CA GLU A 74 -9.92 15.88 3.32
C GLU A 74 -9.34 14.46 3.25
N TYR A 75 -8.32 14.21 2.42
CA TYR A 75 -7.63 12.92 2.38
C TYR A 75 -6.95 12.60 3.72
N ASP A 76 -6.25 13.55 4.31
CA ASP A 76 -5.64 13.44 5.63
C ASP A 76 -6.71 13.18 6.70
N TRP A 77 -7.87 13.84 6.60
CA TRP A 77 -8.99 13.62 7.51
C TRP A 77 -9.59 12.21 7.35
N VAL A 78 -9.89 11.76 6.13
CA VAL A 78 -10.41 10.40 5.86
C VAL A 78 -9.39 9.36 6.29
N SER A 79 -8.12 9.56 5.99
CA SER A 79 -7.02 8.68 6.40
C SER A 79 -6.92 8.59 7.92
N ASN A 80 -6.95 9.74 8.62
CA ASN A 80 -6.98 9.76 10.08
C ASN A 80 -8.22 9.06 10.64
N CYS A 81 -9.40 9.18 10.01
CA CYS A 81 -10.61 8.51 10.48
C CYS A 81 -10.60 6.99 10.24
N VAL A 82 -10.12 6.54 9.08
CA VAL A 82 -10.11 5.13 8.69
C VAL A 82 -8.96 4.37 9.37
N TYR A 83 -7.81 5.02 9.54
CA TYR A 83 -6.61 4.41 10.10
C TYR A 83 -6.30 4.83 11.54
N ALA A 84 -7.14 5.63 12.21
CA ALA A 84 -6.94 5.97 13.64
C ALA A 84 -6.88 4.73 14.55
N ASN A 85 -7.55 3.64 14.16
CA ASN A 85 -7.56 2.37 14.87
C ASN A 85 -6.69 1.31 14.18
N TYR A 86 -5.78 1.73 13.30
CA TYR A 86 -4.84 0.83 12.62
C TYR A 86 -3.44 1.24 13.04
N LYS A 87 -2.64 0.26 13.48
CA LYS A 87 -1.30 0.43 14.02
C LYS A 87 -1.28 1.21 15.35
N ILE A 88 -0.09 1.59 15.81
CA ILE A 88 0.06 2.34 17.06
C ILE A 88 -0.48 3.76 16.88
N PRO A 89 -1.54 4.15 17.62
CA PRO A 89 -2.14 5.46 17.47
C PRO A 89 -1.24 6.53 18.09
N THR A 90 -0.92 7.56 17.31
CA THR A 90 -0.09 8.70 17.76
C THR A 90 -0.92 9.91 18.18
N LYS A 91 -2.16 10.02 17.66
CA LYS A 91 -3.07 11.14 17.94
C LYS A 91 -4.53 10.71 17.75
N CYS A 92 -5.41 11.17 18.62
CA CYS A 92 -6.85 11.01 18.44
C CYS A 92 -7.38 11.97 17.34
N ILE A 93 -8.48 11.60 16.67
CA ILE A 93 -9.18 12.46 15.70
C ILE A 93 -9.55 13.82 16.32
N TYR A 94 -9.92 13.82 17.60
CA TYR A 94 -10.24 15.03 18.36
C TYR A 94 -9.02 15.77 18.90
N GLY A 95 -7.81 15.29 18.61
CA GLY A 95 -6.55 15.88 19.08
C GLY A 95 -6.22 15.59 20.54
N GLY A 96 -7.03 14.78 21.23
CA GLY A 96 -6.71 14.29 22.57
C GLY A 96 -5.42 13.47 22.59
N ALA A 97 -4.65 13.61 23.67
CA ALA A 97 -3.44 12.83 23.90
C ALA A 97 -3.78 11.34 24.05
N ILE A 98 -2.90 10.48 23.55
CA ILE A 98 -3.01 9.04 23.74
C ILE A 98 -2.25 8.63 25.00
N THR A 99 -2.88 7.80 25.82
CA THR A 99 -2.37 7.25 27.08
C THR A 99 -2.46 5.73 27.03
N VAL A 100 -1.78 5.03 27.94
CA VAL A 100 -1.88 3.58 28.06
C VAL A 100 -2.64 3.23 29.32
N GLU A 101 -3.71 2.47 29.18
CA GLU A 101 -4.54 1.98 30.28
C GLU A 101 -4.56 0.45 30.29
N ALA A 102 -4.65 -0.15 31.46
CA ALA A 102 -4.82 -1.60 31.62
C ALA A 102 -6.26 -1.92 32.04
N ASP A 103 -6.84 -2.99 31.47
CA ASP A 103 -8.08 -3.55 31.99
C ASP A 103 -7.84 -4.40 33.26
N ASP A 104 -8.93 -4.85 33.86
CA ASP A 104 -8.94 -5.73 35.04
C ASP A 104 -8.26 -7.09 34.81
N ARG A 105 -8.04 -7.46 33.54
CA ARG A 105 -7.36 -8.69 33.11
C ARG A 105 -5.89 -8.43 32.74
N GLY A 106 -5.40 -7.21 32.89
CA GLY A 106 -4.04 -6.81 32.56
C GLY A 106 -3.77 -6.63 31.06
N ARG A 107 -4.80 -6.55 30.22
CA ARG A 107 -4.64 -6.19 28.80
C ARG A 107 -4.47 -4.68 28.70
N ASN A 108 -3.47 -4.27 27.93
CA ASN A 108 -3.14 -2.87 27.74
C ASN A 108 -3.82 -2.32 26.49
N TYR A 109 -4.28 -1.08 26.59
CA TYR A 109 -4.95 -0.35 25.53
C TYR A 109 -4.31 1.02 25.36
N TYR A 110 -4.16 1.45 24.11
CA TYR A 110 -3.93 2.85 23.76
C TYR A 110 -5.27 3.58 23.81
N VAL A 111 -5.41 4.54 24.71
CA VAL A 111 -6.68 5.22 25.01
C VAL A 111 -6.53 6.72 24.88
N CYS A 112 -7.47 7.37 24.18
CA CYS A 112 -7.57 8.83 24.18
C CYS A 112 -7.85 9.34 25.60
N LYS A 113 -7.12 10.36 26.06
CA LYS A 113 -7.30 10.95 27.39
C LYS A 113 -8.74 11.40 27.67
N ASP A 114 -9.41 11.93 26.66
CA ASP A 114 -10.80 12.40 26.75
C ASP A 114 -11.79 11.35 26.21
N PHE A 115 -11.49 10.07 26.38
CA PHE A 115 -12.22 8.96 25.77
C PHE A 115 -13.73 9.03 26.02
N LYS A 116 -14.47 8.90 24.92
CA LYS A 116 -15.92 8.69 24.91
C LYS A 116 -16.20 7.46 24.06
N ASN A 117 -17.14 6.62 24.49
CA ASN A 117 -17.57 5.47 23.71
C ASN A 117 -18.54 5.92 22.59
N ASP A 118 -18.05 6.78 21.71
CA ASP A 118 -18.78 7.36 20.57
C ASP A 118 -18.32 6.78 19.22
N GLY A 119 -17.41 5.80 19.24
CA GLY A 119 -16.83 5.18 18.06
C GLY A 119 -15.78 6.03 17.35
N LEU A 120 -15.51 7.25 17.83
CA LEU A 120 -14.58 8.20 17.22
C LEU A 120 -13.33 8.42 18.10
N HIS A 121 -13.43 8.21 19.40
CA HIS A 121 -12.26 8.18 20.27
C HIS A 121 -11.50 6.86 20.17
N ILE A 122 -10.18 6.97 20.24
CA ILE A 122 -9.29 5.82 20.17
C ILE A 122 -9.34 5.05 21.48
N ARG A 123 -9.60 3.75 21.37
CA ARG A 123 -9.31 2.72 22.38
C ARG A 123 -8.89 1.46 21.63
N HIS A 124 -7.59 1.30 21.40
CA HIS A 124 -7.03 0.23 20.59
C HIS A 124 -6.20 -0.73 21.43
N ASP A 125 -6.29 -2.04 21.18
CA ASP A 125 -5.52 -3.04 21.92
C ASP A 125 -4.03 -2.92 21.58
N CYS A 126 -3.17 -2.84 22.60
CA CYS A 126 -1.75 -2.61 22.37
C CYS A 126 -1.07 -3.74 21.60
N LEU A 127 -1.48 -5.00 21.82
CA LEU A 127 -0.88 -6.13 21.12
C LEU A 127 -1.29 -6.10 19.65
N THR A 128 -2.58 -5.91 19.37
CA THR A 128 -3.09 -5.78 17.99
C THR A 128 -2.39 -4.63 17.24
N ALA A 129 -2.23 -3.47 17.87
CA ALA A 129 -1.53 -2.34 17.27
C ALA A 129 -0.07 -2.65 16.91
N LEU A 130 0.63 -3.42 17.76
CA LEU A 130 2.01 -3.85 17.52
C LEU A 130 2.10 -4.89 16.41
N GLU A 131 1.16 -5.83 16.36
CA GLU A 131 1.07 -6.83 15.29
C GLU A 131 0.84 -6.15 13.93
N GLU A 132 -0.07 -5.17 13.86
CA GLU A 132 -0.34 -4.39 12.65
C GLU A 132 0.89 -3.61 12.16
N GLU A 133 1.67 -3.03 13.08
CA GLU A 133 2.94 -2.38 12.73
C GLU A 133 3.98 -3.38 12.22
N LEU A 134 4.10 -4.52 12.88
CA LEU A 134 5.05 -5.57 12.49
C LEU A 134 4.74 -6.11 11.09
N ASP A 135 3.47 -6.32 10.76
CA ASP A 135 3.03 -6.78 9.45
C ASP A 135 3.33 -5.77 8.35
N CYS A 136 3.09 -4.49 8.63
CA CYS A 136 3.42 -3.42 7.68
C CYS A 136 4.94 -3.32 7.47
N LEU A 137 5.73 -3.33 8.55
CA LEU A 137 7.19 -3.30 8.46
C LEU A 137 7.75 -4.52 7.73
N SER A 138 7.20 -5.70 7.97
CA SER A 138 7.60 -6.94 7.29
C SER A 138 7.33 -6.86 5.78
N SER A 139 6.20 -6.27 5.40
CA SER A 139 5.83 -6.06 3.99
C SER A 139 6.78 -5.07 3.30
N GLN A 140 7.09 -3.94 3.95
CA GLN A 140 8.06 -2.96 3.45
C GLN A 140 9.46 -3.56 3.31
N TYR A 141 9.90 -4.33 4.31
CA TYR A 141 11.18 -5.02 4.25
C TYR A 141 11.24 -6.02 3.08
N ALA A 142 10.16 -6.74 2.80
CA ALA A 142 10.10 -7.65 1.66
C ALA A 142 10.22 -6.92 0.31
N GLU A 143 9.59 -5.76 0.17
CA GLU A 143 9.69 -4.90 -1.01
C GLU A 143 11.13 -4.37 -1.19
N GLU A 144 11.72 -3.82 -0.13
CA GLU A 144 13.11 -3.34 -0.12
C GLU A 144 14.11 -4.45 -0.48
N VAL A 145 13.89 -5.67 0.01
CA VAL A 145 14.70 -6.83 -0.37
C VAL A 145 14.54 -7.16 -1.86
N SER A 146 13.36 -7.00 -2.44
CA SER A 146 13.14 -7.19 -3.88
C SER A 146 13.91 -6.14 -4.69
N LEU A 147 13.71 -4.87 -4.36
CA LEU A 147 14.37 -3.74 -5.04
C LEU A 147 15.89 -3.83 -4.95
N ARG A 148 16.42 -4.23 -3.79
CA ARG A 148 17.87 -4.43 -3.61
C ARG A 148 18.41 -5.54 -4.52
N ARG A 149 17.66 -6.61 -4.76
CA ARG A 149 18.08 -7.69 -5.67
C ARG A 149 18.09 -7.23 -7.12
N GLU A 150 17.07 -6.49 -7.54
CA GLU A 150 16.99 -5.89 -8.87
C GLU A 150 18.17 -4.94 -9.11
N LEU A 151 18.43 -4.03 -8.17
CA LEU A 151 19.56 -3.11 -8.24
C LEU A 151 20.91 -3.85 -8.29
N GLN A 152 21.07 -4.94 -7.52
CA GLN A 152 22.29 -5.76 -7.57
C GLN A 152 22.49 -6.41 -8.95
N PHE A 153 21.41 -6.84 -9.59
CA PHE A 153 21.46 -7.43 -10.92
C PHE A 153 21.84 -6.39 -11.99
N GLU A 154 21.21 -5.20 -11.96
CA GLU A 154 21.55 -4.10 -12.88
C GLU A 154 23.00 -3.63 -12.70
N LEU A 155 23.46 -3.51 -11.44
CA LEU A 155 24.86 -3.18 -11.14
C LEU A 155 25.83 -4.24 -11.68
N ALA A 156 25.46 -5.52 -11.67
CA ALA A 156 26.28 -6.58 -12.24
C ALA A 156 26.35 -6.49 -13.76
N GLN A 157 25.22 -6.21 -14.44
CA GLN A 157 25.19 -6.01 -15.89
C GLN A 157 26.03 -4.82 -16.31
N MET A 158 25.81 -3.65 -15.69
CA MET A 158 26.59 -2.44 -15.99
C MET A 158 28.09 -2.65 -15.76
N ARG A 159 28.48 -3.43 -14.75
CA ARG A 159 29.90 -3.76 -14.50
C ARG A 159 30.51 -4.57 -15.64
N GLU A 160 29.76 -5.50 -16.24
CA GLU A 160 30.25 -6.30 -17.36
C GLU A 160 30.30 -5.45 -18.65
N GLU A 161 29.27 -4.64 -18.93
CA GLU A 161 29.29 -3.72 -20.08
C GLU A 161 30.49 -2.75 -20.03
N ILE A 162 30.77 -2.18 -18.85
CA ILE A 162 31.96 -1.32 -18.66
C ILE A 162 33.25 -2.10 -18.92
N LYS A 163 33.31 -3.38 -18.55
CA LYS A 163 34.48 -4.23 -18.77
C LYS A 163 34.67 -4.54 -20.27
N GLU A 164 33.59 -4.84 -20.99
CA GLU A 164 33.60 -5.03 -22.45
C GLU A 164 34.01 -3.76 -23.18
N LEU A 165 33.43 -2.61 -22.84
CA LEU A 165 33.79 -1.30 -23.41
C LEU A 165 35.27 -0.97 -23.18
N LYS A 166 35.80 -1.27 -21.99
CA LYS A 166 37.23 -1.09 -21.69
C LYS A 166 38.12 -1.97 -22.57
N GLN A 167 37.74 -3.23 -22.80
CA GLN A 167 38.50 -4.13 -23.66
C GLN A 167 38.55 -3.62 -25.10
N LEU A 168 37.43 -3.13 -25.64
CA LEU A 168 37.39 -2.56 -26.99
C LEU A 168 38.33 -1.35 -27.14
N ILE A 169 38.27 -0.41 -26.19
CA ILE A 169 39.14 0.79 -26.21
C ILE A 169 40.63 0.42 -26.08
N MET A 170 40.95 -0.65 -25.37
CA MET A 170 42.34 -1.12 -25.22
C MET A 170 42.89 -1.83 -26.46
N VAL A 171 42.03 -2.35 -27.35
CA VAL A 171 42.44 -3.05 -28.58
C VAL A 171 42.65 -2.09 -29.75
N ASP A 172 41.99 -0.92 -29.75
CA ASP A 172 42.13 0.12 -30.78
C ASP A 172 43.32 1.10 -30.55
N ARG A 173 44.26 0.77 -29.64
CA ARG A 173 45.53 1.50 -29.41
C ARG A 173 46.74 0.64 -29.75
#